data_AF-A8NMH1-F1
#
_entry.id   AF-A8NMH1-F1
#
_cell.length_a   1.000
_cell.length_b   1.000
_cell.length_c   1.000
_cell.angle_alpha   90.00
_cell.angle_beta   90.00
_cell.angle_gamma   90.00
#
_symmetry.space_group_name_H-M   'P 1'
#
loop_
_entity.id
_entity.type
_entity.pdbx_description
1 polymer ?
#
loop_
_entity_poly.entity_id
_entity_poly.type
_entity_poly.pdbx_seq_one_letter_code
_entity_poly.pdbx_strand_id
1 'polypeptide(L)'
;MAVTTRSASSSPKKQKRKPRRSFKRKQLGPATPSSNSSLPTTGAPTPLPAVPTHSFLGPSSIDPRAFATSQNPRNVDPQTPGASSSVPNVGPPPIPSYIPIDPTLLEEDLHRSSTPPSPPQSGQASPGPTEVSVVDDNSERFGTPSSVSESPAGNAGPPTASSGTRKQPSGVNPLYGFVDGAGRGSEEYKIYRTRALEPAYEDQADATANLARWTTDLLTRVESISYRTGCWLYLAVHHPMSRTPFIHFVSKKLRRDAPTEVERLHKEVRQLMTTLTRAQKRSVVEAEIALQEAEARAEEASQRAARAESNLAKLKRKLSLLEAGIAHVGDLDDSLDD
;
A
#
# COMPACT_ATOMS: atom_id res chain seq x y z
N MET A 1 -56.05 -21.41 23.16
CA MET A 1 -56.20 -20.98 21.75
C MET A 1 -54.81 -20.66 21.21
N ALA A 2 -54.25 -21.55 20.40
CA ALA A 2 -52.89 -21.45 19.87
C ALA A 2 -52.90 -20.65 18.57
N VAL A 3 -52.12 -19.56 18.51
CA VAL A 3 -51.98 -18.71 17.31
C VAL A 3 -50.72 -19.15 16.57
N THR A 4 -50.90 -19.83 15.45
CA THR A 4 -49.85 -20.23 14.53
C THR A 4 -49.59 -19.09 13.53
N THR A 5 -48.47 -18.38 13.64
CA THR A 5 -48.02 -17.41 12.64
C THR A 5 -47.14 -18.10 11.59
N ARG A 6 -47.58 -18.09 10.33
CA ARG A 6 -46.85 -18.62 9.17
C ARG A 6 -45.86 -17.57 8.67
N SER A 7 -44.57 -17.91 8.70
CA SER A 7 -43.48 -17.14 8.09
C SER A 7 -43.52 -17.22 6.57
N ALA A 8 -43.62 -16.08 5.90
CA ALA A 8 -43.52 -15.97 4.45
C ALA A 8 -42.05 -16.05 4.02
N SER A 9 -41.67 -17.12 3.33
CA SER A 9 -40.35 -17.29 2.72
C SER A 9 -40.21 -16.39 1.49
N SER A 10 -39.26 -15.45 1.51
CA SER A 10 -38.91 -14.63 0.35
C SER A 10 -37.88 -15.38 -0.51
N SER A 11 -38.30 -15.75 -1.72
CA SER A 11 -37.43 -16.39 -2.70
C SER A 11 -36.42 -15.38 -3.26
N PRO A 12 -35.11 -15.72 -3.34
CA PRO A 12 -34.12 -14.81 -3.90
C PRO A 12 -34.30 -14.65 -5.41
N LYS A 13 -34.45 -13.40 -5.85
CA LYS A 13 -34.52 -13.02 -7.27
C LYS A 13 -33.23 -13.43 -7.98
N LYS A 14 -33.36 -14.29 -9.01
CA LYS A 14 -32.28 -14.65 -9.94
C LYS A 14 -31.62 -13.40 -10.51
N GLN A 15 -30.40 -13.10 -10.09
CA GLN A 15 -29.56 -12.08 -10.69
C GLN A 15 -29.24 -12.46 -12.15
N LYS A 16 -29.71 -11.61 -13.07
CA LYS A 16 -29.49 -11.71 -14.51
C LYS A 16 -28.00 -11.46 -14.79
N ARG A 17 -27.21 -12.52 -14.99
CA ARG A 17 -25.78 -12.43 -15.34
C ARG A 17 -25.66 -11.62 -16.65
N LYS A 18 -24.92 -10.51 -16.61
CA LYS A 18 -24.61 -9.71 -17.81
C LYS A 18 -23.78 -10.57 -18.79
N PRO A 19 -24.05 -10.52 -20.11
CA PRO A 19 -23.30 -11.27 -21.09
C PRO A 19 -21.83 -10.80 -21.12
N ARG A 20 -20.89 -11.75 -21.00
CA ARG A 20 -19.45 -11.49 -21.16
C ARG A 20 -19.22 -10.92 -22.56
N ARG A 21 -18.70 -9.69 -22.63
CA ARG A 21 -18.19 -9.06 -23.85
C ARG A 21 -17.12 -9.99 -24.45
N SER A 22 -17.41 -10.57 -25.61
CA SER A 22 -16.44 -11.31 -26.40
C SER A 22 -15.40 -10.32 -26.93
N PHE A 23 -14.15 -10.49 -26.47
CA PHE A 23 -13.02 -9.76 -27.03
C PHE A 23 -12.81 -10.23 -28.48
N LYS A 24 -13.20 -9.38 -29.44
CA LYS A 24 -12.81 -9.53 -30.84
C LYS A 24 -11.28 -9.38 -30.92
N ARG A 25 -10.60 -10.52 -31.00
CA ARG A 25 -9.18 -10.64 -31.36
C ARG A 25 -9.02 -10.04 -32.76
N LYS A 26 -8.50 -8.81 -32.83
CA LYS A 26 -8.04 -8.23 -34.11
C LYS A 26 -6.96 -9.16 -34.65
N GLN A 27 -7.25 -9.84 -35.76
CA GLN A 27 -6.22 -10.52 -36.53
C GLN A 27 -5.32 -9.43 -37.12
N LEU A 28 -4.07 -9.41 -36.67
CA LEU A 28 -2.99 -8.68 -37.33
C LEU A 28 -2.69 -9.42 -38.64
N GLY A 29 -2.92 -8.74 -39.77
CA GLY A 29 -2.54 -9.24 -41.09
C GLY A 29 -1.02 -9.30 -41.25
N PRO A 30 -0.53 -10.11 -42.21
CA PRO A 30 0.90 -10.27 -42.48
C PRO A 30 1.49 -8.97 -43.07
N ALA A 31 2.56 -8.48 -42.45
CA ALA A 31 3.32 -7.34 -42.94
C ALA A 31 4.10 -7.71 -44.21
N THR A 32 3.86 -6.96 -45.28
CA THR A 32 4.65 -6.98 -46.50
C THR A 32 5.98 -6.24 -46.29
N PRO A 33 7.13 -6.80 -46.71
CA PRO A 33 8.41 -6.09 -46.67
C PRO A 33 8.51 -5.11 -47.85
N SER A 34 8.41 -3.80 -47.58
CA SER A 34 8.76 -2.77 -48.57
C SER A 34 10.25 -2.45 -48.45
N SER A 35 11.03 -2.96 -49.40
CA SER A 35 12.38 -2.52 -49.70
C SER A 35 12.35 -1.10 -50.27
N ASN A 36 12.85 -0.11 -49.53
CA ASN A 36 13.25 1.17 -50.09
C ASN A 36 14.70 1.46 -49.67
N SER A 37 15.61 1.10 -50.57
CA SER A 37 16.99 1.53 -50.60
C SER A 37 17.08 2.91 -51.23
N SER A 38 17.48 3.91 -50.47
CA SER A 38 18.02 5.15 -51.01
C SER A 38 19.06 5.71 -50.04
N LEU A 39 20.32 5.46 -50.39
CA LEU A 39 21.52 6.11 -49.86
C LEU A 39 21.46 7.62 -50.17
N PRO A 40 21.97 8.45 -49.26
CA PRO A 40 22.78 9.58 -49.67
C PRO A 40 24.23 9.43 -49.21
N THR A 41 25.10 9.65 -50.18
CA THR A 41 26.55 9.56 -50.16
C THR A 41 27.19 10.79 -49.48
N THR A 42 28.34 10.53 -48.85
CA THR A 42 29.47 11.44 -48.56
C THR A 42 29.36 12.56 -47.52
N GLY A 43 30.14 12.39 -46.44
CA GLY A 43 30.59 13.45 -45.55
C GLY A 43 31.66 12.95 -44.56
N ALA A 44 32.93 13.13 -44.93
CA ALA A 44 34.21 13.11 -44.18
C ALA A 44 34.40 12.25 -42.89
N PRO A 45 35.48 11.44 -42.80
CA PRO A 45 35.82 10.68 -41.59
C PRO A 45 36.55 11.53 -40.55
N THR A 46 35.98 11.62 -39.34
CA THR A 46 36.66 12.06 -38.13
C THR A 46 37.54 10.91 -37.59
N PRO A 47 38.85 11.10 -37.33
CA PRO A 47 39.69 10.03 -36.78
C PRO A 47 39.34 9.80 -35.30
N LEU A 48 38.90 8.58 -34.98
CA LEU A 48 38.73 8.12 -33.60
C LEU A 48 40.06 7.61 -33.03
N PRO A 49 40.33 7.81 -31.73
CA PRO A 49 41.50 7.25 -31.06
C PRO A 49 41.40 5.72 -30.92
N ALA A 50 42.52 5.06 -31.17
CA ALA A 50 42.70 3.61 -31.07
C ALA A 50 42.35 3.08 -29.67
N VAL A 51 41.46 2.09 -29.62
CA VAL A 51 41.20 1.28 -28.43
C VAL A 51 42.00 -0.02 -28.57
N PRO A 52 42.76 -0.45 -27.55
CA PRO A 52 43.53 -1.69 -27.61
C PRO A 52 42.62 -2.92 -27.54
N THR A 53 42.77 -3.77 -28.56
CA THR A 53 42.17 -5.09 -28.71
C THR A 53 42.78 -6.05 -27.68
N HIS A 54 42.06 -6.38 -26.63
CA HIS A 54 42.39 -7.55 -25.81
C HIS A 54 41.77 -8.80 -26.45
N SER A 55 42.61 -9.55 -27.15
CA SER A 55 42.35 -10.91 -27.60
C SER A 55 42.25 -11.84 -26.38
N PHE A 56 41.04 -12.19 -25.96
CA PHE A 56 40.84 -13.26 -24.97
C PHE A 56 40.44 -14.54 -25.68
N LEU A 57 41.33 -15.53 -25.57
CA LEU A 57 41.21 -16.87 -26.10
C LEU A 57 40.12 -17.67 -25.37
N GLY A 58 39.32 -18.40 -26.15
CA GLY A 58 38.84 -19.74 -25.77
C GLY A 58 37.36 -19.90 -25.39
N PRO A 59 36.55 -20.58 -26.23
CA PRO A 59 35.29 -21.18 -25.82
C PRO A 59 35.54 -22.61 -25.30
N SER A 60 35.27 -22.87 -24.01
CA SER A 60 35.13 -24.23 -23.49
C SER A 60 33.70 -24.71 -23.69
N SER A 61 33.54 -25.57 -24.71
CA SER A 61 32.35 -26.38 -24.95
C SER A 61 32.17 -27.36 -23.80
N ILE A 62 31.10 -27.20 -23.00
CA ILE A 62 30.70 -28.17 -21.97
C ILE A 62 29.65 -29.10 -22.58
N ASP A 63 30.04 -30.37 -22.71
CA ASP A 63 29.19 -31.49 -23.13
C ASP A 63 28.19 -31.87 -22.03
N PRO A 64 26.87 -31.96 -22.29
CA PRO A 64 25.89 -32.41 -21.31
C PRO A 64 25.51 -33.87 -21.53
N ARG A 65 26.43 -34.82 -21.30
CA ARG A 65 26.06 -36.25 -21.36
C ARG A 65 26.99 -37.21 -20.63
N ALA A 66 27.03 -37.16 -19.29
CA ALA A 66 27.55 -38.26 -18.49
C ALA A 66 27.05 -38.21 -17.03
N PHE A 67 25.84 -38.71 -16.77
CA PHE A 67 25.51 -39.26 -15.45
C PHE A 67 24.79 -40.60 -15.68
N ALA A 68 25.60 -41.64 -15.80
CA ALA A 68 25.17 -43.02 -15.69
C ALA A 68 26.05 -43.69 -14.63
N THR A 69 25.40 -44.09 -13.55
CA THR A 69 25.59 -45.38 -12.86
C THR A 69 27.02 -45.79 -12.53
N SER A 70 27.38 -45.71 -11.25
CA SER A 70 28.22 -46.75 -10.65
C SER A 70 27.82 -46.98 -9.19
N GLN A 71 27.09 -48.07 -9.00
CA GLN A 71 27.09 -48.84 -7.77
C GLN A 71 28.52 -49.39 -7.55
N ASN A 72 29.00 -49.42 -6.30
CA ASN A 72 29.62 -50.65 -5.80
C ASN A 72 29.60 -50.71 -4.25
N PRO A 73 29.44 -51.90 -3.65
CA PRO A 73 29.31 -52.13 -2.21
C PRO A 73 30.54 -52.79 -1.57
N ARG A 74 30.46 -52.99 -0.24
CA ARG A 74 31.22 -53.92 0.64
C ARG A 74 32.67 -53.56 1.04
N ASN A 75 32.91 -53.41 2.34
CA ASN A 75 33.46 -54.42 3.30
C ASN A 75 33.86 -53.67 4.60
N VAL A 76 33.36 -53.97 5.82
CA VAL A 76 33.73 -55.09 6.75
C VAL A 76 35.26 -55.14 6.95
N ASP A 77 35.89 -54.79 8.07
CA ASP A 77 35.82 -55.33 9.47
C ASP A 77 36.84 -54.52 10.37
N PRO A 78 37.29 -54.92 11.59
CA PRO A 78 36.62 -55.04 12.89
C PRO A 78 37.30 -54.26 14.08
N GLN A 79 36.52 -54.10 15.16
CA GLN A 79 36.88 -54.00 16.60
C GLN A 79 38.16 -53.32 17.12
N THR A 80 37.97 -52.36 18.04
CA THR A 80 38.77 -52.23 19.28
C THR A 80 37.89 -51.68 20.41
N PRO A 81 37.94 -52.22 21.65
CA PRO A 81 37.02 -51.87 22.73
C PRO A 81 37.56 -50.73 23.61
N GLY A 82 36.67 -49.91 24.16
CA GLY A 82 37.03 -49.05 25.30
C GLY A 82 36.14 -47.84 25.51
N ALA A 83 35.68 -47.71 26.75
CA ALA A 83 35.09 -46.52 27.38
C ALA A 83 33.61 -46.22 27.04
N SER A 84 32.77 -46.90 27.81
CA SER A 84 31.46 -46.46 28.29
C SER A 84 31.43 -44.95 28.58
N SER A 85 30.77 -44.18 27.74
CA SER A 85 30.20 -42.89 28.13
C SER A 85 28.73 -42.88 27.70
N SER A 86 27.87 -42.89 28.71
CA SER A 86 26.43 -42.78 28.59
C SER A 86 26.07 -41.39 28.07
N VAL A 87 25.86 -41.28 26.76
CA VAL A 87 25.23 -40.10 26.16
C VAL A 87 23.72 -40.22 26.43
N PRO A 88 23.08 -39.28 27.14
CA PRO A 88 21.64 -39.29 27.29
C PRO A 88 21.00 -39.07 25.91
N ASN A 89 20.11 -39.99 25.55
CA ASN A 89 19.23 -39.92 24.40
C ASN A 89 18.30 -38.69 24.55
N VAL A 90 18.74 -37.54 24.04
CA VAL A 90 17.90 -36.33 23.94
C VAL A 90 16.93 -36.56 22.79
N GLY A 91 15.70 -36.95 23.15
CA GLY A 91 14.60 -37.10 22.21
C GLY A 91 14.34 -35.83 21.40
N PRO A 92 13.63 -35.95 20.27
CA PRO A 92 13.29 -34.81 19.42
C PRO A 92 12.61 -33.71 20.26
N PRO A 93 12.96 -32.43 20.03
CA PRO A 93 12.40 -31.33 20.81
C PRO A 93 10.87 -31.34 20.70
N PRO A 94 10.15 -31.15 21.81
CA PRO A 94 8.70 -31.07 21.78
C PRO A 94 8.29 -29.92 20.84
N ILE A 95 7.43 -30.25 19.88
CA ILE A 95 6.72 -29.29 19.04
C ILE A 95 6.02 -28.34 20.03
N PRO A 96 6.21 -27.00 19.93
CA PRO A 96 5.56 -26.07 20.84
C PRO A 96 4.05 -26.24 20.71
N SER A 97 3.47 -26.84 21.73
CA SER A 97 2.05 -26.88 21.99
C SER A 97 1.52 -25.46 21.95
N TYR A 98 0.59 -25.24 21.03
CA TYR A 98 -0.50 -24.28 21.10
C TYR A 98 -0.36 -23.25 22.23
N ILE A 99 0.11 -22.04 21.91
CA ILE A 99 0.01 -20.90 22.82
C ILE A 99 -1.50 -20.76 23.11
N PRO A 100 -1.97 -21.02 24.34
CA PRO A 100 -3.32 -20.68 24.71
C PRO A 100 -3.41 -19.16 24.57
N ILE A 101 -4.22 -18.68 23.64
CA ILE A 101 -4.61 -17.27 23.65
C ILE A 101 -5.39 -17.13 24.95
N ASP A 102 -4.80 -16.41 25.90
CA ASP A 102 -5.41 -16.12 27.18
C ASP A 102 -6.72 -15.36 26.92
N PRO A 103 -7.89 -15.94 27.24
CA PRO A 103 -9.18 -15.29 27.01
C PRO A 103 -9.38 -14.06 27.91
N THR A 104 -8.51 -13.83 28.91
CA THR A 104 -8.62 -12.66 29.81
C THR A 104 -8.05 -11.37 29.21
N LEU A 105 -7.21 -11.44 28.19
CA LEU A 105 -6.66 -10.25 27.51
C LEU A 105 -7.65 -9.58 26.54
N LEU A 106 -8.86 -10.13 26.37
CA LEU A 106 -9.95 -9.49 25.63
C LEU A 106 -10.94 -8.71 26.52
N GLU A 107 -10.85 -8.82 27.85
CA GLU A 107 -11.79 -8.14 28.78
C GLU A 107 -11.28 -6.81 29.37
N GLU A 108 -9.99 -6.47 29.17
CA GLU A 108 -9.43 -5.22 29.72
C GLU A 108 -9.76 -3.96 28.90
N ASP A 109 -10.18 -4.08 27.63
CA ASP A 109 -10.56 -2.91 26.81
C ASP A 109 -12.04 -2.46 27.00
N LEU A 110 -12.87 -3.25 27.68
CA LEU A 110 -14.26 -2.90 27.98
C LEU A 110 -14.44 -2.10 29.28
N HIS A 111 -13.42 -2.02 30.14
CA HIS A 111 -13.52 -1.35 31.46
C HIS A 111 -12.86 0.04 31.54
N ARG A 112 -12.31 0.57 30.43
CA ARG A 112 -11.66 1.89 30.40
C ARG A 112 -12.56 3.07 30.02
N SER A 113 -13.86 2.86 29.82
CA SER A 113 -14.81 3.91 29.38
C SER A 113 -15.69 4.52 30.48
N SER A 114 -15.48 4.20 31.75
CA SER A 114 -16.26 4.76 32.87
C SER A 114 -15.41 5.48 33.91
N THR A 115 -14.68 6.52 33.50
CA THR A 115 -14.24 7.57 34.44
C THR A 115 -15.24 8.74 34.40
N PRO A 116 -15.89 9.08 35.53
CA PRO A 116 -16.79 10.23 35.59
C PRO A 116 -16.01 11.55 35.38
N PRO A 117 -16.63 12.57 34.77
CA PRO A 117 -15.98 13.85 34.51
C PRO A 117 -15.65 14.58 35.82
N SER A 118 -14.37 14.86 36.04
CA SER A 118 -13.89 15.70 37.14
C SER A 118 -14.39 17.15 36.97
N PRO A 119 -14.74 17.84 38.07
CA PRO A 119 -15.19 19.22 38.02
C PRO A 119 -14.06 20.19 37.60
N PRO A 120 -14.40 21.36 37.03
CA PRO A 120 -13.44 22.33 36.53
C PRO A 120 -12.63 22.94 37.67
N GLN A 121 -11.33 22.64 37.73
CA GLN A 121 -10.40 23.40 38.54
C GLN A 121 -10.00 24.68 37.82
N SER A 122 -10.54 25.78 38.33
CA SER A 122 -10.13 27.14 38.05
C SER A 122 -8.73 27.39 38.60
N GLY A 123 -7.83 27.89 37.76
CA GLY A 123 -6.72 28.73 38.19
C GLY A 123 -5.42 28.00 38.53
N GLN A 124 -4.56 27.85 37.53
CA GLN A 124 -3.13 28.06 37.76
C GLN A 124 -2.47 28.57 36.47
N ALA A 125 -2.15 29.86 36.49
CA ALA A 125 -1.27 30.48 35.52
C ALA A 125 0.12 29.84 35.64
N SER A 126 0.64 29.34 34.52
CA SER A 126 2.04 28.95 34.40
C SER A 126 2.68 29.62 33.19
N PRO A 127 3.97 29.98 33.30
CA PRO A 127 4.63 31.02 32.53
C PRO A 127 5.05 30.55 31.14
N GLY A 128 5.17 31.52 30.23
CA GLY A 128 5.29 31.33 28.79
C GLY A 128 6.55 30.59 28.31
N PRO A 129 6.51 30.09 27.06
CA PRO A 129 7.67 29.51 26.42
C PRO A 129 8.62 30.60 25.94
N THR A 130 9.86 30.50 26.41
CA THR A 130 11.04 31.22 25.93
C THR A 130 11.19 31.06 24.42
N GLU A 131 11.13 32.17 23.68
CA GLU A 131 11.57 32.27 22.29
C GLU A 131 13.03 31.85 22.18
N VAL A 132 13.27 30.70 21.56
CA VAL A 132 14.61 30.34 21.07
C VAL A 132 14.69 30.87 19.65
N SER A 133 15.28 32.06 19.51
CA SER A 133 15.69 32.61 18.21
C SER A 133 16.73 31.66 17.59
N VAL A 134 16.33 30.94 16.55
CA VAL A 134 17.24 30.20 15.68
C VAL A 134 17.94 31.23 14.80
N VAL A 135 19.25 31.29 14.97
CA VAL A 135 20.17 32.11 14.19
C VAL A 135 20.23 31.52 12.79
N ASP A 136 19.71 32.24 11.80
CA ASP A 136 19.87 31.96 10.37
C ASP A 136 21.33 32.22 9.98
N ASP A 137 22.13 31.15 9.98
CA ASP A 137 23.52 31.16 9.50
C ASP A 137 23.55 30.85 7.99
N ASN A 138 23.63 31.93 7.23
CA ASN A 138 24.51 32.14 6.09
C ASN A 138 24.91 30.91 5.22
N SER A 139 24.37 30.84 4.01
CA SER A 139 24.99 30.13 2.88
C SER A 139 24.71 30.85 1.56
N GLU A 140 25.54 31.85 1.32
CA GLU A 140 26.21 32.17 0.06
C GLU A 140 25.46 31.99 -1.29
N ARG A 141 25.19 33.17 -1.89
CA ARG A 141 25.60 33.58 -3.25
C ARG A 141 25.43 32.56 -4.39
N PHE A 142 24.43 32.78 -5.23
CA PHE A 142 24.58 32.60 -6.68
C PHE A 142 23.71 33.59 -7.47
N GLY A 143 24.36 34.35 -8.36
CA GLY A 143 23.78 34.76 -9.64
C GLY A 143 23.07 36.11 -9.70
N THR A 144 23.83 37.13 -10.10
CA THR A 144 23.35 38.36 -10.74
C THR A 144 22.39 38.06 -11.92
N PRO A 145 21.20 38.69 -12.00
CA PRO A 145 20.42 38.67 -13.23
C PRO A 145 21.01 39.65 -14.24
N SER A 146 21.58 39.13 -15.34
CA SER A 146 21.92 39.94 -16.50
C SER A 146 20.65 40.42 -17.17
N SER A 147 20.50 41.74 -17.17
CA SER A 147 19.60 42.52 -18.00
C SER A 147 19.87 42.22 -19.48
N VAL A 148 18.88 41.70 -20.20
CA VAL A 148 18.94 41.52 -21.65
C VAL A 148 17.92 42.46 -22.27
N SER A 149 18.44 43.32 -23.15
CA SER A 149 17.76 44.40 -23.84
C SER A 149 16.55 43.91 -24.65
N GLU A 150 15.44 44.62 -24.52
CA GLU A 150 14.33 44.61 -25.47
C GLU A 150 14.79 45.22 -26.81
N SER A 151 14.49 44.53 -27.90
CA SER A 151 14.44 45.12 -29.24
C SER A 151 13.13 44.68 -29.90
N PRO A 152 12.27 45.63 -30.35
CA PRO A 152 11.03 45.33 -31.04
C PRO A 152 11.23 45.41 -32.55
N ALA A 153 10.73 44.44 -33.29
CA ALA A 153 10.02 44.65 -34.57
C ALA A 153 9.76 43.33 -35.31
N GLY A 154 8.48 42.99 -35.42
CA GLY A 154 7.85 42.62 -36.69
C GLY A 154 8.37 41.40 -37.44
N ASN A 155 7.75 40.25 -37.19
CA ASN A 155 7.27 39.41 -38.29
C ASN A 155 6.16 38.46 -37.83
N ALA A 156 4.95 38.70 -38.33
CA ALA A 156 3.76 37.88 -38.07
C ALA A 156 3.84 36.59 -38.91
N GLY A 157 4.59 35.61 -38.40
CA GLY A 157 4.52 34.23 -38.87
C GLY A 157 3.36 33.47 -38.22
N PRO A 158 2.85 32.40 -38.88
CA PRO A 158 1.79 31.56 -38.33
C PRO A 158 2.24 30.93 -36.98
N PRO A 159 1.32 30.68 -36.03
CA PRO A 159 1.66 30.20 -34.69
C PRO A 159 2.27 28.80 -34.75
N THR A 160 3.59 28.74 -34.84
CA THR A 160 4.34 27.51 -34.60
C THR A 160 4.12 27.15 -33.14
N ALA A 161 3.51 25.99 -32.88
CA ALA A 161 3.31 25.44 -31.55
C ALA A 161 4.61 25.62 -30.75
N SER A 162 4.59 26.56 -29.81
CA SER A 162 5.75 26.89 -29.00
C SER A 162 6.14 25.61 -28.29
N SER A 163 7.35 25.12 -28.58
CA SER A 163 7.94 23.99 -27.90
C SER A 163 8.05 24.36 -26.43
N GLY A 164 7.02 24.05 -25.65
CA GLY A 164 6.95 24.40 -24.24
C GLY A 164 8.18 23.85 -23.56
N THR A 165 9.07 24.74 -23.10
CA THR A 165 10.26 24.38 -22.35
C THR A 165 9.80 23.46 -21.22
N ARG A 166 10.27 22.20 -21.25
CA ARG A 166 9.93 21.22 -20.23
C ARG A 166 10.32 21.81 -18.88
N LYS A 167 9.32 22.20 -18.07
CA LYS A 167 9.55 22.68 -16.71
C LYS A 167 10.20 21.54 -15.93
N GLN A 168 11.48 21.67 -15.63
CA GLN A 168 12.15 20.72 -14.77
C GLN A 168 11.75 20.99 -13.32
N PRO A 169 11.33 19.98 -12.57
CA PRO A 169 11.05 20.15 -11.15
C PRO A 169 12.34 20.56 -10.44
N SER A 170 12.25 21.62 -9.63
CA SER A 170 13.37 22.15 -8.84
C SER A 170 12.96 22.23 -7.38
N GLY A 171 13.93 22.43 -6.48
CA GLY A 171 13.64 22.59 -5.05
C GLY A 171 12.72 23.79 -4.74
N VAL A 172 12.74 24.82 -5.60
CA VAL A 172 11.92 26.03 -5.45
C VAL A 172 10.50 25.81 -5.99
N ASN A 173 10.33 24.95 -6.99
CA ASN A 173 9.03 24.64 -7.59
C ASN A 173 8.85 23.12 -7.75
N PRO A 174 8.46 22.42 -6.68
CA PRO A 174 8.19 21.00 -6.70
C PRO A 174 6.85 20.75 -7.41
N LEU A 175 6.86 20.64 -8.74
CA LEU A 175 5.67 20.48 -9.59
C LEU A 175 4.71 19.37 -9.12
N TYR A 176 5.25 18.31 -8.51
CA TYR A 176 4.49 17.16 -8.01
C TYR A 176 4.62 16.96 -6.49
N GLY A 177 5.06 17.99 -5.77
CA GLY A 177 5.32 17.92 -4.33
C GLY A 177 6.62 17.19 -3.98
N PHE A 178 6.78 16.90 -2.68
CA PHE A 178 7.92 16.18 -2.12
C PHE A 178 7.58 14.70 -1.90
N VAL A 179 8.61 13.86 -1.80
CA VAL A 179 8.49 12.44 -1.45
C VAL A 179 8.27 12.33 0.05
N ASP A 180 7.06 11.96 0.45
CA ASP A 180 6.72 11.74 1.86
C ASP A 180 7.57 10.61 2.48
N GLY A 181 8.06 10.84 3.70
CA GLY A 181 8.84 9.87 4.46
C GLY A 181 10.31 9.72 4.03
N ALA A 182 10.80 10.54 3.09
CA ALA A 182 12.22 10.58 2.78
C ALA A 182 13.02 11.22 3.94
N GLY A 183 14.08 10.55 4.39
CA GLY A 183 14.91 10.98 5.53
C GLY A 183 16.39 10.79 5.27
N ARG A 184 17.21 11.58 5.97
CA ARG A 184 18.68 11.49 5.99
C ARG A 184 19.15 11.48 7.44
N GLY A 185 19.45 10.29 7.97
CA GLY A 185 19.73 10.13 9.40
C GLY A 185 18.46 10.34 10.21
N SER A 186 18.51 11.23 11.20
CA SER A 186 17.36 11.63 12.02
C SER A 186 16.55 12.78 11.42
N GLU A 187 17.00 13.37 10.31
CA GLU A 187 16.39 14.56 9.72
C GLU A 187 15.53 14.20 8.50
N GLU A 188 14.48 15.01 8.29
CA GLU A 188 13.65 14.93 7.09
C GLU A 188 14.47 15.34 5.86
N TYR A 189 14.40 14.55 4.78
CA TYR A 189 15.11 14.82 3.55
C TYR A 189 14.13 15.11 2.41
N LYS A 190 13.97 16.40 2.07
CA LYS A 190 13.01 16.88 1.08
C LYS A 190 13.48 16.58 -0.35
N ILE A 191 13.06 15.42 -0.88
CA ILE A 191 13.27 15.04 -2.28
C ILE A 191 12.03 15.44 -3.08
N TYR A 192 12.18 16.23 -4.15
CA TYR A 192 11.06 16.56 -5.03
C TYR A 192 10.72 15.40 -5.96
N ARG A 193 9.43 15.20 -6.23
CA ARG A 193 8.94 14.18 -7.18
C ARG A 193 9.17 14.65 -8.61
N THR A 194 9.68 13.75 -9.46
CA THR A 194 9.85 14.02 -10.91
C THR A 194 8.61 13.71 -11.74
N ARG A 195 7.66 12.96 -11.17
CA ARG A 195 6.40 12.55 -11.78
C ARG A 195 5.27 12.68 -10.77
N ALA A 196 4.05 12.91 -11.24
CA ALA A 196 2.86 12.87 -10.41
C ALA A 196 2.72 11.48 -9.76
N LEU A 197 2.26 11.45 -8.51
CA LEU A 197 1.97 10.21 -7.82
C LEU A 197 0.70 9.59 -8.43
N GLU A 198 0.78 8.33 -8.86
CA GLU A 198 -0.39 7.59 -9.31
C GLU A 198 -1.29 7.28 -8.09
N PRO A 199 -2.62 7.27 -8.27
CA PRO A 199 -3.54 6.92 -7.19
C PRO A 199 -3.28 5.48 -6.71
N ALA A 200 -3.65 5.21 -5.45
CA ALA A 200 -3.54 3.86 -4.89
C ALA A 200 -4.39 2.85 -5.69
N TYR A 201 -3.92 1.61 -5.76
CA TYR A 201 -4.66 0.53 -6.40
C TYR A 201 -5.95 0.21 -5.62
N GLU A 202 -7.07 0.17 -6.33
CA GLU A 202 -8.35 -0.30 -5.77
C GLU A 202 -8.37 -1.82 -5.61
N ASP A 203 -7.80 -2.55 -6.59
CA ASP A 203 -7.70 -4.01 -6.53
C ASP A 203 -6.38 -4.45 -5.90
N GLN A 204 -6.53 -5.20 -4.81
CA GLN A 204 -5.44 -5.80 -4.06
C GLN A 204 -4.66 -6.85 -4.87
N ALA A 205 -5.30 -7.54 -5.81
CA ALA A 205 -4.64 -8.51 -6.67
C ALA A 205 -3.65 -7.80 -7.61
N ASP A 206 -4.08 -6.70 -8.23
CA ASP A 206 -3.26 -5.89 -9.13
C ASP A 206 -2.10 -5.21 -8.38
N ALA A 207 -2.37 -4.69 -7.17
CA ALA A 207 -1.33 -4.12 -6.32
C ALA A 207 -0.21 -5.12 -6.02
N THR A 208 -0.57 -6.36 -5.69
CA THR A 208 0.38 -7.42 -5.36
C THR A 208 1.18 -7.86 -6.59
N ALA A 209 0.52 -8.01 -7.74
CA ALA A 209 1.17 -8.40 -8.99
C ALA A 209 2.16 -7.33 -9.48
N ASN A 210 1.76 -6.06 -9.44
CA ASN A 210 2.63 -4.95 -9.82
C ASN A 210 3.77 -4.77 -8.83
N LEU A 211 3.53 -4.92 -7.52
CA LEU A 211 4.61 -4.86 -6.53
C LEU A 211 5.66 -5.93 -6.79
N ALA A 212 5.27 -7.17 -7.10
CA ALA A 212 6.23 -8.24 -7.40
C ALA A 212 7.12 -7.85 -8.60
N ARG A 213 6.53 -7.35 -9.68
CA ARG A 213 7.25 -6.88 -10.87
C ARG A 213 8.19 -5.70 -10.57
N TRP A 214 7.70 -4.69 -9.85
CA TRP A 214 8.49 -3.51 -9.49
C TRP A 214 9.60 -3.84 -8.49
N THR A 215 9.36 -4.78 -7.59
CA THR A 215 10.38 -5.24 -6.64
C THR A 215 11.55 -5.85 -7.40
N THR A 216 11.32 -6.67 -8.43
CA THR A 216 12.42 -7.22 -9.25
C THR A 216 13.25 -6.12 -9.92
N ASP A 217 12.61 -5.14 -10.59
CA ASP A 217 13.33 -4.02 -11.21
C ASP A 217 14.09 -3.17 -10.17
N LEU A 218 13.45 -2.90 -9.03
CA LEU A 218 14.08 -2.19 -7.93
C LEU A 218 15.31 -2.94 -7.41
N LEU A 219 15.21 -4.25 -7.20
CA LEU A 219 16.32 -5.12 -6.77
C LEU A 219 17.52 -5.05 -7.72
N THR A 220 17.28 -5.12 -9.04
CA THR A 220 18.36 -5.01 -10.04
C THR A 220 19.02 -3.63 -10.02
N ARG A 221 18.25 -2.55 -9.83
CA ARG A 221 18.80 -1.19 -9.75
C ARG A 221 19.62 -0.98 -8.49
N VAL A 222 19.13 -1.43 -7.34
CA VAL A 222 19.87 -1.30 -6.08
C VAL A 222 21.13 -2.15 -6.06
N GLU A 223 21.10 -3.33 -6.70
CA GLU A 223 22.29 -4.15 -6.92
C GLU A 223 23.33 -3.37 -7.73
N SER A 224 22.95 -2.85 -8.90
CA SER A 224 23.83 -2.06 -9.75
C SER A 224 24.42 -0.83 -9.03
N ILE A 225 23.60 -0.10 -8.27
CA ILE A 225 24.06 1.07 -7.48
C ILE A 225 25.10 0.60 -6.46
N SER A 226 24.76 -0.38 -5.63
CA SER A 226 25.66 -0.85 -4.56
C SER A 226 26.96 -1.44 -5.09
N TYR A 227 26.92 -2.10 -6.25
CA TYR A 227 28.09 -2.66 -6.90
C TYR A 227 29.02 -1.55 -7.44
N ARG A 228 28.46 -0.54 -8.10
CA ARG A 228 29.23 0.55 -8.71
C ARG A 228 29.81 1.53 -7.69
N THR A 229 29.05 1.87 -6.65
CA THR A 229 29.47 2.87 -5.66
C THR A 229 30.17 2.25 -4.46
N GLY A 230 30.04 0.93 -4.25
CA GLY A 230 30.54 0.28 -3.05
C GLY A 230 29.89 0.81 -1.77
N CYS A 231 28.64 1.28 -1.85
CA CYS A 231 27.89 1.74 -0.67
C CYS A 231 27.33 0.55 0.14
N TRP A 232 27.11 0.79 1.43
CA TRP A 232 26.31 -0.11 2.25
C TRP A 232 24.83 0.17 2.00
N LEU A 233 24.12 -0.87 1.57
CA LEU A 233 22.70 -0.78 1.26
C LEU A 233 21.95 -1.98 1.85
N TYR A 234 20.80 -1.67 2.46
CA TYR A 234 19.79 -2.61 2.91
C TYR A 234 18.43 -2.14 2.40
N LEU A 235 17.68 -3.03 1.75
CA LEU A 235 16.33 -2.77 1.27
C LEU A 235 15.42 -3.91 1.71
N ALA A 236 14.24 -3.60 2.25
CA ALA A 236 13.20 -4.57 2.56
C ALA A 236 11.85 -4.06 2.04
N VAL A 237 11.10 -4.94 1.39
CA VAL A 237 9.80 -4.63 0.77
C VAL A 237 8.80 -5.69 1.20
N HIS A 238 7.67 -5.26 1.76
CA HIS A 238 6.56 -6.14 2.13
C HIS A 238 5.24 -5.52 1.72
N HIS A 239 4.34 -6.35 1.20
CA HIS A 239 2.94 -5.98 1.00
C HIS A 239 2.12 -6.50 2.19
N PRO A 240 1.37 -5.65 2.91
CA PRO A 240 0.66 -6.09 4.11
C PRO A 240 -0.38 -7.19 3.87
N MET A 241 -1.04 -7.16 2.71
CA MET A 241 -2.00 -8.19 2.30
C MET A 241 -1.36 -9.42 1.63
N SER A 242 -0.05 -9.41 1.36
CA SER A 242 0.58 -10.59 0.76
C SER A 242 0.78 -11.69 1.80
N ARG A 243 0.59 -12.94 1.37
CA ARG A 243 0.93 -14.13 2.16
C ARG A 243 2.42 -14.47 2.08
N THR A 244 3.13 -13.90 1.11
CA THR A 244 4.56 -14.15 0.93
C THR A 244 5.37 -13.43 2.00
N PRO A 245 6.50 -14.01 2.45
CA PRO A 245 7.45 -13.27 3.30
C PRO A 245 7.94 -12.01 2.58
N PHE A 246 8.46 -11.05 3.35
CA PHE A 246 9.08 -9.85 2.78
C PHE A 246 10.29 -10.21 1.92
N ILE A 247 10.48 -9.44 0.86
CA ILE A 247 11.63 -9.55 -0.04
C ILE A 247 12.67 -8.54 0.43
N HIS A 248 13.94 -8.91 0.38
CA HIS A 248 15.01 -8.04 0.83
C HIS A 248 16.24 -8.14 -0.07
N PHE A 249 17.07 -7.11 0.00
CA PHE A 249 18.38 -7.07 -0.59
C PHE A 249 19.38 -6.48 0.37
N VAL A 250 20.56 -7.10 0.43
CA VAL A 250 21.70 -6.63 1.22
C VAL A 250 22.91 -6.57 0.31
N SER A 251 23.47 -5.37 0.17
CA SER A 251 24.67 -5.13 -0.63
C SER A 251 25.80 -6.09 -0.26
N LYS A 252 26.63 -6.48 -1.25
CA LYS A 252 27.76 -7.40 -1.05
C LYS A 252 28.73 -6.90 0.01
N LYS A 253 28.97 -5.58 0.03
CA LYS A 253 29.88 -4.94 0.99
C LYS A 253 29.35 -5.05 2.42
N LEU A 254 28.08 -4.72 2.66
CA LEU A 254 27.48 -4.83 3.99
C LEU A 254 27.46 -6.27 4.52
N ARG A 255 27.18 -7.26 3.65
CA ARG A 255 27.26 -8.68 4.02
C ARG A 255 28.67 -9.15 4.41
N ARG A 256 29.71 -8.55 3.80
CA ARG A 256 31.12 -8.87 4.10
C ARG A 256 31.56 -8.19 5.39
N ASP A 257 31.20 -6.92 5.56
CA ASP A 257 31.73 -6.09 6.64
C ASP A 257 31.05 -6.39 7.98
N ALA A 258 29.77 -6.77 7.99
CA ALA A 258 28.97 -6.94 9.22
C ALA A 258 27.91 -8.07 9.09
N PRO A 259 28.33 -9.35 8.93
CA PRO A 259 27.39 -10.45 8.69
C PRO A 259 26.44 -10.71 9.89
N THR A 260 26.93 -10.58 11.12
CA THR A 260 26.16 -10.79 12.35
C THR A 260 25.07 -9.73 12.55
N GLU A 261 25.42 -8.47 12.27
CA GLU A 261 24.52 -7.32 12.38
C GLU A 261 23.45 -7.39 11.29
N VAL A 262 23.80 -7.83 10.09
CA VAL A 262 22.84 -8.06 9.00
C VAL A 262 21.81 -9.12 9.39
N GLU A 263 22.23 -10.21 10.03
CA GLU A 263 21.30 -11.25 10.50
C GLU A 263 20.37 -10.71 11.59
N ARG A 264 20.91 -9.95 12.54
CA ARG A 264 20.12 -9.29 13.58
C ARG A 264 19.10 -8.31 12.99
N LEU A 265 19.53 -7.44 12.09
CA LEU A 265 18.67 -6.51 11.36
C LEU A 265 17.55 -7.27 10.62
N HIS A 266 17.88 -8.43 10.05
CA HIS A 266 16.89 -9.30 9.41
C HIS A 266 15.79 -9.79 10.33
N LYS A 267 16.17 -10.21 11.56
CA LYS A 267 15.23 -10.67 12.58
C LYS A 267 14.34 -9.52 13.05
N GLU A 268 14.93 -8.36 13.30
CA GLU A 268 14.22 -7.16 13.74
C GLU A 268 13.21 -6.68 12.68
N VAL A 269 13.63 -6.57 11.42
CA VAL A 269 12.74 -6.19 10.30
C VAL A 269 11.62 -7.22 10.10
N ARG A 270 11.93 -8.52 10.19
CA ARG A 270 10.91 -9.57 10.13
C ARG A 270 9.86 -9.42 11.22
N GLN A 271 10.30 -9.18 12.46
CA GLN A 271 9.41 -9.00 13.60
C GLN A 271 8.55 -7.75 13.40
N LEU A 272 9.14 -6.62 13.00
CA LEU A 272 8.43 -5.38 12.70
C LEU A 272 7.34 -5.60 11.65
N MET A 273 7.69 -6.16 10.49
CA MET A 273 6.72 -6.41 9.40
C MET A 273 5.59 -7.34 9.84
N THR A 274 5.90 -8.37 10.65
CA THR A 274 4.88 -9.28 11.19
C THR A 274 3.93 -8.56 12.14
N THR A 275 4.44 -7.71 13.02
CA THR A 275 3.64 -6.90 13.95
C THR A 275 2.76 -5.93 13.18
N LEU A 276 3.28 -5.22 12.18
CA LEU A 276 2.52 -4.28 11.35
C LEU A 276 1.40 -5.00 10.59
N THR A 277 1.69 -6.14 9.95
CA THR A 277 0.68 -6.92 9.23
C THR A 277 -0.41 -7.45 10.17
N ARG A 278 -0.07 -7.83 11.40
CA ARG A 278 -1.05 -8.23 12.42
C ARG A 278 -1.91 -7.04 12.87
N ALA A 279 -1.30 -5.89 13.16
CA ALA A 279 -1.99 -4.69 13.57
C ALA A 279 -2.97 -4.21 12.49
N GLN A 280 -2.56 -4.22 11.22
CA GLN A 280 -3.43 -3.87 10.11
C GLN A 280 -4.61 -4.82 9.97
N LYS A 281 -4.39 -6.15 10.10
CA LYS A 281 -5.49 -7.13 10.05
C LYS A 281 -6.49 -6.91 11.17
N ARG A 282 -6.02 -6.59 12.38
CA ARG A 282 -6.90 -6.24 13.51
C ARG A 282 -7.73 -5.01 13.21
N SER A 283 -7.10 -3.94 12.73
CA SER A 283 -7.78 -2.70 12.37
C SER A 283 -8.85 -2.89 11.29
N VAL A 284 -8.61 -3.75 10.29
CA VAL A 284 -9.62 -4.08 9.27
C VAL A 284 -10.81 -4.81 9.90
N VAL A 285 -10.56 -5.82 10.74
CA VAL A 285 -11.62 -6.57 11.43
C VAL A 285 -12.43 -5.66 12.36
N GLU A 286 -11.78 -4.80 13.12
CA GLU A 286 -12.43 -3.81 14.00
C GLU A 286 -13.30 -2.83 13.20
N ALA A 287 -12.81 -2.35 12.05
CA ALA A 287 -13.58 -1.48 11.16
C ALA A 287 -14.81 -2.20 10.58
N GLU A 288 -14.69 -3.48 10.22
CA GLU A 288 -15.81 -4.31 9.75
C GLU A 288 -16.87 -4.50 10.85
N ILE A 289 -16.46 -4.78 12.08
CA ILE A 289 -17.38 -4.91 13.23
C ILE A 289 -18.09 -3.58 13.48
N ALA A 290 -17.35 -2.47 13.53
CA ALA A 290 -17.92 -1.15 13.76
C ALA A 290 -18.91 -0.75 12.66
N LEU A 291 -18.64 -1.12 11.40
CA LEU A 291 -19.55 -0.91 10.28
C LEU A 291 -20.85 -1.72 10.46
N GLN A 292 -20.76 -3.00 10.81
CA GLN A 292 -21.94 -3.84 11.06
C GLN A 292 -22.80 -3.30 12.21
N GLU A 293 -22.17 -2.86 13.30
CA GLU A 293 -22.88 -2.24 14.42
C GLU A 293 -23.54 -0.90 14.05
N ALA A 294 -22.89 -0.10 13.19
CA ALA A 294 -23.46 1.14 12.69
C ALA A 294 -24.66 0.87 11.77
N GLU A 295 -24.58 -0.15 10.91
CA GLU A 295 -25.70 -0.58 10.06
C GLU A 295 -26.87 -1.09 10.90
N ALA A 296 -26.63 -1.95 11.89
CA ALA A 296 -27.68 -2.43 12.78
C ALA A 296 -28.37 -1.29 13.54
N ARG A 297 -27.60 -0.32 14.05
CA ARG A 297 -28.15 0.88 14.71
C ARG A 297 -28.96 1.76 13.75
N ALA A 298 -28.50 1.91 12.51
CA ALA A 298 -29.22 2.66 11.48
C ALA A 298 -30.55 1.97 11.12
N GLU A 299 -30.56 0.65 11.01
CA GLU A 299 -31.77 -0.14 10.77
C GLU A 299 -32.76 -0.01 11.94
N GLU A 300 -32.32 -0.15 13.18
CA GLU A 300 -33.18 0.05 14.35
C GLU A 300 -33.77 1.46 14.42
N ALA A 301 -32.96 2.47 14.14
CA ALA A 301 -33.41 3.86 14.08
C ALA A 301 -34.46 4.06 12.98
N SER A 302 -34.25 3.47 11.79
CA SER A 302 -35.20 3.53 10.69
C SER A 302 -36.54 2.84 11.03
N GLN A 303 -36.50 1.69 11.70
CA GLN A 303 -37.70 0.99 12.15
C GLN A 303 -38.44 1.79 13.22
N ARG A 304 -37.72 2.44 14.14
CA ARG A 304 -38.31 3.30 15.16
C ARG A 304 -38.97 4.53 14.54
N ALA A 305 -38.34 5.17 13.56
CA ALA A 305 -38.91 6.28 12.81
C ALA A 305 -40.19 5.85 12.07
N ALA A 306 -40.17 4.74 11.35
CA ALA A 306 -41.35 4.22 10.65
C ALA A 306 -42.53 3.90 11.60
N ARG A 307 -42.24 3.35 12.79
CA ARG A 307 -43.26 3.12 13.83
C ARG A 307 -43.83 4.44 14.36
N ALA A 308 -42.97 5.43 14.61
CA ALA A 308 -43.39 6.75 15.06
C ALA A 308 -44.27 7.45 14.01
N GLU A 309 -43.90 7.39 12.73
CA GLU A 309 -44.69 7.92 11.61
C GLU A 309 -46.06 7.24 11.49
N SER A 310 -46.11 5.90 11.59
CA SER A 310 -47.37 5.16 11.57
C SER A 310 -48.29 5.58 12.73
N ASN A 311 -47.73 5.78 13.92
CA ASN A 311 -48.49 6.24 15.09
C ASN A 311 -48.97 7.69 14.91
N LEU A 312 -48.13 8.57 14.39
CA LEU A 312 -48.47 9.96 14.07
C LEU A 312 -49.63 10.02 13.06
N ALA A 313 -49.56 9.22 11.99
CA ALA A 313 -50.62 9.13 10.99
C ALA A 313 -51.96 8.66 11.59
N LYS A 314 -51.94 7.67 12.49
CA LYS A 314 -53.14 7.20 13.22
C LYS A 314 -53.72 8.30 14.11
N LEU A 315 -52.88 9.05 14.83
CA LEU A 315 -53.33 10.16 15.68
C LEU A 315 -53.94 11.29 14.84
N LYS A 316 -53.28 11.69 13.74
CA LYS A 316 -53.83 12.68 12.80
C LYS A 316 -55.21 12.28 12.29
N ARG A 317 -55.39 11.03 11.89
CA ARG A 317 -56.70 10.52 11.43
C ARG A 317 -57.76 10.54 12.53
N LYS A 318 -57.40 10.26 13.78
CA LYS A 318 -58.34 10.36 14.91
C LYS A 318 -58.74 11.81 15.17
N LEU A 319 -57.78 12.74 15.15
CA LEU A 319 -58.06 14.17 15.33
C LEU A 319 -58.97 14.70 14.24
N SER A 320 -58.70 14.38 12.97
CA SER A 320 -59.56 14.82 11.86
C SER A 320 -60.99 14.28 11.95
N LEU A 321 -61.17 13.05 12.48
CA LEU A 321 -62.51 12.49 12.70
C LEU A 321 -63.25 13.20 13.84
N LEU A 322 -62.53 13.57 14.91
CA LEU A 322 -63.12 14.34 16.02
C LEU A 322 -63.48 15.76 15.58
N GLU A 323 -62.63 16.43 14.81
CA GLU A 323 -62.90 17.75 14.24
C GLU A 323 -64.14 17.72 13.34
N ALA A 324 -64.27 16.72 12.46
CA ALA A 324 -65.45 16.53 11.63
C ALA A 324 -66.72 16.23 12.46
N GLY A 325 -66.59 15.48 13.57
CA GLY A 325 -67.69 15.22 14.49
C GLY A 325 -68.18 16.47 15.21
N ILE A 326 -67.26 17.33 15.65
CA ILE A 326 -67.59 18.62 16.30
C ILE A 326 -68.30 19.56 15.32
N ALA A 327 -67.82 19.63 14.07
CA ALA A 327 -68.48 20.44 13.03
C ALA A 327 -69.93 20.01 12.79
N HIS A 328 -70.21 18.69 12.77
CA HIS A 328 -71.57 18.19 12.56
C HIS A 328 -72.52 18.45 13.74
N VAL A 329 -72.01 18.52 14.98
CA VAL A 329 -72.83 18.89 16.16
C VAL A 329 -73.17 20.38 16.15
N GLY A 330 -72.28 21.24 15.65
CA GLY A 330 -72.54 22.67 15.52
C GLY A 330 -73.71 23.00 14.58
N ASP A 331 -73.90 22.23 13.51
CA ASP A 331 -75.00 22.44 12.55
C ASP A 331 -76.39 22.07 13.10
N LEU A 332 -76.45 21.29 14.19
CA LEU A 332 -77.72 20.88 14.82
C LEU A 332 -78.31 21.96 15.74
N ASP A 333 -77.48 22.81 16.34
CA ASP A 333 -77.93 23.88 17.24
C ASP A 333 -78.57 25.07 16.48
N ASP A 334 -78.25 25.26 15.20
CA ASP A 334 -78.79 26.36 14.38
C ASP A 334 -80.19 26.06 13.80
N SER A 335 -80.81 24.93 14.18
CA SER A 335 -82.12 24.47 13.68
C SER A 335 -83.24 24.45 14.73
N LEU A 336 -83.00 25.02 15.92
CA LEU A 336 -83.93 24.97 17.06
C LEU A 336 -84.55 26.32 17.46
N ASP A 337 -84.35 27.38 16.65
CA ASP A 337 -84.84 28.75 16.90
C ASP A 337 -85.93 29.27 15.92
N ASP A 338 -86.61 28.39 15.17
CA ASP A 338 -87.84 28.71 14.40
C ASP A 338 -89.09 28.00 14.98
#